data_AF-A0AAP2G805-F1
#
_entry.id   AF-A0AAP2G805-F1
#
_cell.length_a   1.000
_cell.length_b   1.000
_cell.length_c   1.000
_cell.angle_alpha   90.00
_cell.angle_beta   90.00
_cell.angle_gamma   90.00
#
_symmetry.space_group_name_H-M   'P 1'
#
loop_
_entity.id
_entity.type
_entity.pdbx_description
1 polymer ?
#
loop_
_entity_poly.entity_id
_entity_poly.type
_entity_poly.pdbx_seq_one_letter_code
_entity_poly.pdbx_strand_id
1 'polypeptide(L)'
;MNLPEFLSPPPEKEALLLGLEHVIFDPVDEDEPAEDEGPLRAFLLLDASQSPDITICLEGFNAKARCLFDGQAQEDLADVAPWLVELERYSDTWDWFCQDGWANNWGVLIHSRLTMPKLKVQMKKFIKIEDEDGELYFFKYYRPEHLNTYLPVFEEKQLESFMRGITAIYGEDREDPTRVIRHSRTARGRYNDDAINLIERGKPFMIQPPTEADVAAILASVEEGA
;
A
#
# COMPACT_ATOMS: atom_id res chain seq x y z
N MET A 1 -5.68 31.68 25.51
CA MET A 1 -6.60 31.06 24.55
C MET A 1 -5.89 29.85 24.00
N ASN A 2 -6.31 28.63 24.36
CA ASN A 2 -5.81 27.42 23.70
C ASN A 2 -6.44 27.41 22.31
N LEU A 3 -5.60 27.54 21.27
CA LEU A 3 -6.03 27.21 19.92
C LEU A 3 -6.47 25.72 19.90
N PRO A 4 -7.48 25.35 19.11
CA PRO A 4 -7.79 23.95 18.86
C PRO A 4 -6.55 23.23 18.28
N GLU A 5 -6.42 21.93 18.55
CA GLU A 5 -5.44 21.08 17.86
C GLU A 5 -5.54 21.35 16.36
N PHE A 6 -4.43 21.80 15.78
CA PHE A 6 -4.37 22.55 14.54
C PHE A 6 -4.66 21.68 13.30
N LEU A 7 -4.86 22.38 12.18
CA LEU A 7 -5.20 21.97 10.81
C LEU A 7 -4.19 21.01 10.11
N SER A 8 -3.31 20.34 10.86
CA SER A 8 -2.26 19.45 10.34
C SER A 8 -2.09 18.25 11.28
N PRO A 9 -1.83 17.03 10.76
CA PRO A 9 -1.60 15.86 11.59
C PRO A 9 -0.40 16.04 12.54
N PRO A 10 -0.34 15.30 13.66
CA PRO A 10 0.85 15.29 14.51
C PRO A 10 2.12 15.00 13.69
N PRO A 11 3.28 15.62 13.98
CA PRO A 11 4.48 15.49 13.15
C PRO A 11 4.91 14.04 12.87
N GLU A 12 4.74 13.13 13.82
CA GLU A 12 5.05 11.71 13.62
C GLU A 12 4.06 11.02 12.67
N LYS A 13 2.77 11.40 12.73
CA LYS A 13 1.76 10.90 11.78
C LYS A 13 2.03 11.47 10.39
N GLU A 14 2.40 12.74 10.27
CA GLU A 14 2.80 13.34 9.00
C GLU A 14 4.02 12.62 8.40
N ALA A 15 5.08 12.43 9.20
CA ALA A 15 6.27 11.68 8.79
C ALA A 15 5.90 10.27 8.32
N LEU A 16 5.05 9.55 9.07
CA LEU A 16 4.62 8.22 8.69
C LEU A 16 3.91 8.21 7.33
N LEU A 17 2.95 9.10 7.12
CA LEU A 17 2.17 9.17 5.87
C LEU A 17 3.06 9.55 4.69
N LEU A 18 3.95 10.54 4.85
CA LEU A 18 4.96 10.89 3.84
C LEU A 18 5.88 9.69 3.56
N GLY A 19 6.35 9.01 4.59
CA GLY A 19 7.20 7.84 4.44
C GLY A 19 6.50 6.74 3.64
N LEU A 20 5.23 6.47 3.95
CA LEU A 20 4.43 5.48 3.25
C LEU A 20 4.22 5.87 1.77
N GLU A 21 3.88 7.13 1.50
CA GLU A 21 3.74 7.64 0.14
C GLU A 21 5.02 7.46 -0.66
N HIS A 22 6.16 7.88 -0.11
CA HIS A 22 7.45 7.77 -0.79
C HIS A 22 7.91 6.32 -0.99
N VAL A 23 7.62 5.40 -0.05
CA VAL A 23 7.88 3.96 -0.24
C VAL A 23 7.10 3.40 -1.44
N ILE A 24 5.86 3.86 -1.63
CA ILE A 24 4.96 3.30 -2.64
C ILE A 24 5.11 3.97 -3.99
N PHE A 25 5.31 5.29 -4.05
CA PHE A 25 5.26 6.00 -5.32
C PHE A 25 6.63 6.38 -5.89
N ASP A 26 7.69 6.55 -5.08
CA ASP A 26 9.01 6.86 -5.65
C ASP A 26 9.48 5.76 -6.63
N PRO A 27 9.36 4.45 -6.32
CA PRO A 27 9.78 3.41 -7.27
C PRO A 27 8.96 3.40 -8.56
N VAL A 28 7.71 3.88 -8.52
CA VAL A 28 6.82 3.97 -9.69
C VAL A 28 7.19 5.19 -10.53
N ASP A 29 7.45 6.32 -9.88
CA ASP A 29 7.81 7.58 -10.54
C ASP A 29 9.21 7.52 -11.16
N GLU A 30 10.12 6.76 -10.56
CA GLU A 30 11.50 6.53 -11.02
C GLU A 30 11.64 5.32 -11.96
N ASP A 31 10.55 4.59 -12.29
CA ASP A 31 10.64 3.40 -13.15
C ASP A 31 11.01 3.77 -14.60
N GLU A 32 12.13 3.21 -15.06
CA GLU A 32 12.58 3.23 -16.44
C GLU A 32 12.46 1.81 -17.02
N PRO A 33 11.29 1.42 -17.56
CA PRO A 33 11.07 0.05 -18.01
C PRO A 33 11.92 -0.27 -19.24
N ALA A 34 12.40 -1.53 -19.33
CA ALA A 34 13.03 -2.04 -20.54
C ALA A 34 12.04 -2.07 -21.72
N GLU A 35 12.54 -2.08 -22.96
CA GLU A 35 11.71 -2.00 -24.18
C GLU A 35 10.57 -3.04 -24.24
N ASP A 36 10.80 -4.24 -23.67
CA ASP A 36 9.84 -5.35 -23.68
C ASP A 36 9.01 -5.48 -22.38
N GLU A 37 9.15 -4.55 -21.42
CA GLU A 37 8.45 -4.57 -20.15
C GLU A 37 7.36 -3.49 -20.05
N GLY A 38 6.29 -3.79 -19.31
CA GLY A 38 5.29 -2.78 -18.94
C GLY A 38 5.80 -1.88 -17.81
N PRO A 39 5.24 -0.66 -17.67
CA PRO A 39 5.61 0.23 -16.57
C PRO A 39 5.24 -0.40 -15.23
N LEU A 40 6.03 -0.10 -14.21
CA LEU A 40 5.69 -0.40 -12.83
C LEU A 40 4.43 0.39 -12.43
N ARG A 41 3.55 -0.25 -11.68
CA ARG A 41 2.32 0.36 -11.16
C ARG A 41 2.14 -0.01 -9.69
N ALA A 42 1.54 0.89 -8.93
CA ALA A 42 1.08 0.64 -7.58
C ALA A 42 -0.39 0.19 -7.58
N PHE A 43 -0.68 -0.82 -6.79
CA PHE A 43 -2.03 -1.31 -6.56
C PHE A 43 -2.27 -1.47 -5.07
N LEU A 44 -3.54 -1.41 -4.69
CA LEU A 44 -4.03 -1.77 -3.36
C LEU A 44 -4.99 -2.94 -3.49
N LEU A 45 -4.77 -4.01 -2.74
CA LEU A 45 -5.67 -5.15 -2.68
C LEU A 45 -6.38 -5.15 -1.32
N LEU A 46 -7.61 -4.64 -1.31
CA LEU A 46 -8.47 -4.48 -0.14
C LEU A 46 -9.28 -5.74 0.17
N ASP A 47 -9.60 -5.96 1.43
CA ASP A 47 -10.63 -6.87 1.92
C ASP A 47 -11.90 -6.08 2.28
N ALA A 48 -12.94 -6.13 1.44
CA ALA A 48 -14.20 -5.41 1.73
C ALA A 48 -14.86 -5.87 3.04
N SER A 49 -14.53 -7.07 3.56
CA SER A 49 -15.05 -7.50 4.86
C SER A 49 -14.45 -6.77 6.08
N GLN A 50 -13.45 -5.89 5.88
CA GLN A 50 -12.85 -5.10 6.97
C GLN A 50 -13.60 -3.80 7.25
N SER A 51 -14.33 -3.25 6.29
CA SER A 51 -15.18 -2.08 6.51
C SER A 51 -16.33 -2.05 5.49
N PRO A 52 -17.58 -1.82 5.94
CA PRO A 52 -18.74 -1.73 5.04
C PRO A 52 -18.64 -0.56 4.07
N ASP A 53 -17.79 0.43 4.36
CA ASP A 53 -17.63 1.62 3.52
C ASP A 53 -16.71 1.37 2.32
N ILE A 54 -15.97 0.25 2.27
CA ILE A 54 -14.97 0.02 1.22
C ILE A 54 -15.59 0.05 -0.18
N THR A 55 -16.66 -0.71 -0.42
CA THR A 55 -17.29 -0.75 -1.75
C THR A 55 -17.94 0.59 -2.11
N ILE A 56 -18.53 1.27 -1.12
CA ILE A 56 -19.18 2.58 -1.25
C ILE A 56 -18.15 3.66 -1.62
N CYS A 57 -17.02 3.70 -0.92
CA CYS A 57 -15.94 4.65 -1.16
C CYS A 57 -15.28 4.41 -2.52
N LEU A 58 -15.00 3.16 -2.89
CA LEU A 58 -14.42 2.85 -4.21
C LEU A 58 -15.33 3.31 -5.35
N GLU A 59 -16.65 3.15 -5.21
CA GLU A 59 -17.62 3.67 -6.17
C GLU A 59 -17.66 5.21 -6.15
N GLY A 60 -17.73 5.82 -4.96
CA GLY A 60 -17.79 7.27 -4.78
C GLY A 60 -16.58 8.02 -5.33
N PHE A 61 -15.39 7.43 -5.23
CA PHE A 61 -14.15 7.97 -5.80
C PHE A 61 -13.99 7.67 -7.30
N ASN A 62 -14.91 6.92 -7.90
CA ASN A 62 -14.76 6.38 -9.26
C ASN A 62 -13.41 5.68 -9.45
N ALA A 63 -13.01 4.89 -8.45
CA ALA A 63 -11.70 4.26 -8.39
C ALA A 63 -11.52 3.25 -9.54
N LYS A 64 -10.28 3.11 -10.03
CA LYS A 64 -9.90 2.06 -10.98
C LYS A 64 -9.83 0.70 -10.26
N ALA A 65 -10.98 0.16 -9.89
CA ALA A 65 -11.11 -1.01 -9.04
C ALA A 65 -11.73 -2.22 -9.75
N ARG A 66 -11.32 -3.43 -9.35
CA ARG A 66 -11.90 -4.71 -9.78
C ARG A 66 -11.97 -5.68 -8.61
N CYS A 67 -13.17 -6.16 -8.30
CA CYS A 67 -13.36 -7.32 -7.42
C CYS A 67 -12.62 -8.54 -8.00
N LEU A 68 -11.96 -9.35 -7.17
CA LEU A 68 -11.31 -10.59 -7.64
C LEU A 68 -12.32 -11.72 -7.89
N PHE A 69 -13.53 -11.64 -7.34
CA PHE A 69 -14.62 -12.51 -7.74
C PHE A 69 -15.17 -12.10 -9.11
N ASP A 70 -15.90 -13.02 -9.76
CA ASP A 70 -16.51 -12.82 -11.08
C ASP A 70 -17.91 -13.43 -11.09
N GLY A 71 -18.77 -12.91 -11.97
CA GLY A 71 -20.14 -13.43 -12.18
C GLY A 71 -20.96 -13.40 -10.90
N GLN A 72 -21.74 -14.46 -10.67
CA GLN A 72 -22.64 -14.54 -9.51
C GLN A 72 -21.92 -14.36 -8.17
N ALA A 73 -20.69 -14.88 -8.04
CA ALA A 73 -19.93 -14.72 -6.81
C ALA A 73 -19.55 -13.26 -6.53
N GLN A 74 -19.37 -12.44 -7.57
CA GLN A 74 -19.18 -11.01 -7.38
C GLN A 74 -20.50 -10.35 -6.96
N GLU A 75 -21.61 -10.67 -7.62
CA GLU A 75 -22.93 -10.10 -7.28
C GLU A 75 -23.33 -10.39 -5.83
N ASP A 76 -23.09 -11.61 -5.36
CA ASP A 76 -23.53 -12.06 -4.04
C ASP A 76 -22.58 -11.64 -2.91
N LEU A 77 -21.30 -11.45 -3.20
CA LEU A 77 -20.25 -11.32 -2.18
C LEU A 77 -19.37 -10.07 -2.33
N ALA A 78 -19.70 -9.13 -3.23
CA ALA A 78 -18.91 -7.92 -3.46
C ALA A 78 -18.51 -7.19 -2.18
N ASP A 79 -19.44 -7.05 -1.22
CA ASP A 79 -19.25 -6.31 0.03
C ASP A 79 -18.34 -7.02 1.04
N VAL A 80 -17.94 -8.26 0.76
CA VAL A 80 -17.00 -9.04 1.59
C VAL A 80 -15.85 -9.64 0.77
N ALA A 81 -15.75 -9.25 -0.50
CA ALA A 81 -14.77 -9.76 -1.45
C ALA A 81 -13.47 -8.95 -1.43
N PRO A 82 -12.38 -9.53 -1.95
CA PRO A 82 -11.16 -8.76 -2.20
C PRO A 82 -11.29 -7.87 -3.45
N TRP A 83 -10.87 -6.60 -3.33
CA TRP A 83 -10.91 -5.58 -4.38
C TRP A 83 -9.51 -5.09 -4.74
N LEU A 84 -9.14 -5.23 -5.99
CA LEU A 84 -7.87 -4.72 -6.52
C LEU A 84 -8.08 -3.33 -7.12
N VAL A 85 -7.33 -2.35 -6.64
CA VAL A 85 -7.42 -0.94 -7.03
C VAL A 85 -6.08 -0.49 -7.59
N GLU A 86 -6.07 0.18 -8.74
CA GLU A 86 -4.87 0.84 -9.25
C GLU A 86 -4.74 2.20 -8.56
N LEU A 87 -3.58 2.44 -7.94
CA LEU A 87 -3.33 3.66 -7.19
C LEU A 87 -2.59 4.70 -8.04
N GLU A 88 -2.96 5.95 -7.84
CA GLU A 88 -2.22 7.12 -8.31
C GLU A 88 -1.83 7.96 -7.09
N ARG A 89 -0.65 8.58 -7.15
CA ARG A 89 -0.17 9.49 -6.11
C ARG A 89 -1.18 10.64 -5.95
N TYR A 90 -1.56 10.96 -4.72
CA TYR A 90 -2.56 11.99 -4.38
C TYR A 90 -3.99 11.73 -4.90
N SER A 91 -4.38 10.47 -5.12
CA SER A 91 -5.76 10.12 -5.44
C SER A 91 -6.64 10.03 -4.19
N ASP A 92 -7.94 10.28 -4.31
CA ASP A 92 -8.89 10.16 -3.20
C ASP A 92 -8.85 8.78 -2.52
N THR A 93 -8.63 7.71 -3.32
CA THR A 93 -8.49 6.35 -2.79
C THR A 93 -7.22 6.18 -1.96
N TRP A 94 -6.12 6.80 -2.37
CA TRP A 94 -4.87 6.77 -1.62
C TRP A 94 -5.00 7.52 -0.29
N ASP A 95 -5.55 8.74 -0.34
CA ASP A 95 -5.72 9.59 0.84
C ASP A 95 -6.65 8.93 1.86
N TRP A 96 -7.76 8.36 1.38
CA TRP A 96 -8.70 7.59 2.21
C TRP A 96 -8.05 6.35 2.83
N PHE A 97 -7.32 5.56 2.03
CA PHE A 97 -6.61 4.40 2.58
C PHE A 97 -5.60 4.80 3.65
N CYS A 98 -4.84 5.87 3.44
CA CYS A 98 -3.88 6.37 4.42
C CYS A 98 -4.54 6.85 5.73
N GLN A 99 -5.71 7.47 5.64
CA GLN A 99 -6.40 8.04 6.80
C GLN A 99 -7.15 6.98 7.61
N ASP A 100 -7.86 6.08 6.93
CA ASP A 100 -8.82 5.18 7.55
C ASP A 100 -8.39 3.71 7.47
N GLY A 101 -7.65 3.33 6.44
CA GLY A 101 -7.29 1.93 6.16
C GLY A 101 -5.95 1.48 6.72
N TRP A 102 -4.96 2.37 6.77
CA TRP A 102 -3.63 2.07 7.29
C TRP A 102 -3.69 1.72 8.78
N ALA A 103 -2.93 0.69 9.18
CA ALA A 103 -2.93 0.10 10.51
C ALA A 103 -4.25 -0.56 10.94
N ASN A 104 -5.18 -0.80 9.99
CA ASN A 104 -6.48 -1.45 10.23
C ASN A 104 -6.64 -2.77 9.47
N ASN A 105 -5.56 -3.34 8.93
CA ASN A 105 -5.52 -4.64 8.25
C ASN A 105 -6.42 -4.71 7.01
N TRP A 106 -6.75 -3.54 6.41
CA TRP A 106 -7.68 -3.43 5.30
C TRP A 106 -7.18 -4.10 4.02
N GLY A 107 -5.87 -4.09 3.77
CA GLY A 107 -5.34 -4.55 2.50
C GLY A 107 -3.83 -4.48 2.41
N VAL A 108 -3.31 -5.03 1.33
CA VAL A 108 -1.88 -5.05 1.00
C VAL A 108 -1.61 -4.17 -0.22
N LEU A 109 -0.47 -3.51 -0.26
CA LEU A 109 -0.04 -2.72 -1.42
C LEU A 109 0.84 -3.61 -2.32
N ILE A 110 0.80 -3.40 -3.63
CA ILE A 110 1.46 -4.24 -4.61
C ILE A 110 2.14 -3.36 -5.66
N HIS A 111 3.42 -3.61 -5.91
CA HIS A 111 4.12 -3.15 -7.10
C HIS A 111 4.16 -4.25 -8.15
N SER A 112 3.67 -3.97 -9.35
CA SER A 112 3.55 -4.97 -10.41
C SER A 112 3.68 -4.34 -11.79
N ARG A 113 4.30 -5.07 -12.72
CA ARG A 113 4.34 -4.73 -14.15
C ARG A 113 3.19 -5.37 -14.94
N LEU A 114 2.38 -6.21 -14.29
CA LEU A 114 1.13 -6.70 -14.87
C LEU A 114 0.10 -5.58 -14.95
N THR A 115 -0.65 -5.56 -16.05
CA THR A 115 -1.86 -4.74 -16.15
C THR A 115 -2.90 -5.19 -15.12
N MET A 116 -3.78 -4.29 -14.69
CA MET A 116 -4.87 -4.57 -13.74
C MET A 116 -5.64 -5.88 -14.04
N PRO A 117 -6.10 -6.17 -15.29
CA PRO A 117 -6.76 -7.45 -15.58
C PRO A 117 -5.87 -8.68 -15.36
N LYS A 118 -4.58 -8.59 -15.72
CA LYS A 118 -3.61 -9.69 -15.53
C LYS A 118 -3.29 -9.89 -14.05
N LEU A 119 -3.14 -8.80 -13.28
CA LEU A 119 -2.90 -8.86 -11.85
C LEU A 119 -4.11 -9.44 -11.11
N LYS A 120 -5.35 -9.03 -11.46
CA LYS A 120 -6.57 -9.66 -10.92
C LYS A 120 -6.56 -11.18 -11.12
N VAL A 121 -6.26 -11.65 -12.33
CA VAL A 121 -6.19 -13.09 -12.61
C VAL A 121 -5.09 -13.77 -11.81
N GLN A 122 -3.92 -13.13 -11.69
CA GLN A 122 -2.80 -13.67 -10.92
C GLN A 122 -3.15 -13.81 -9.43
N MET A 123 -3.72 -12.77 -8.82
CA MET A 123 -4.15 -12.74 -7.42
C MET A 123 -5.30 -13.71 -7.14
N LYS A 124 -6.28 -13.81 -8.05
CA LYS A 124 -7.43 -14.71 -7.89
C LYS A 124 -7.04 -16.19 -7.70
N LYS A 125 -5.93 -16.64 -8.29
CA LYS A 125 -5.46 -18.04 -8.21
C LYS A 125 -5.22 -18.54 -6.78
N PHE A 126 -4.89 -17.63 -5.86
CA PHE A 126 -4.46 -17.98 -4.51
C PHE A 126 -5.55 -17.78 -3.46
N ILE A 127 -6.75 -17.35 -3.85
CA ILE A 127 -7.84 -17.07 -2.90
C ILE A 127 -8.39 -18.36 -2.29
N LYS A 128 -8.34 -19.48 -3.02
CA LYS A 128 -8.78 -20.78 -2.54
C LYS A 128 -7.58 -21.70 -2.44
N ILE A 129 -7.44 -22.35 -1.29
CA ILE A 129 -6.46 -23.38 -1.03
C ILE A 129 -7.18 -24.66 -0.62
N GLU A 130 -6.53 -25.79 -0.82
CA GLU A 130 -7.00 -27.12 -0.46
C GLU A 130 -6.06 -27.68 0.62
N ASP A 131 -6.62 -28.27 1.67
CA ASP A 131 -5.80 -28.97 2.69
C ASP A 131 -5.48 -30.41 2.29
N GLU A 132 -4.85 -31.16 3.20
CA GLU A 132 -4.44 -32.56 2.94
C GLU A 132 -5.64 -33.51 2.76
N ASP A 133 -6.82 -33.15 3.27
CA ASP A 133 -8.05 -33.95 3.20
C ASP A 133 -8.93 -33.57 2.00
N GLY A 134 -8.55 -32.53 1.24
CA GLY A 134 -9.28 -32.04 0.08
C GLY A 134 -10.30 -30.94 0.39
N GLU A 135 -10.32 -30.43 1.63
CA GLU A 135 -11.24 -29.38 2.04
C GLU A 135 -10.77 -28.01 1.55
N LEU A 136 -11.71 -27.21 1.04
CA LEU A 136 -11.43 -25.91 0.44
C LEU A 136 -11.55 -24.77 1.45
N TYR A 137 -10.49 -23.97 1.57
CA TYR A 137 -10.45 -22.79 2.43
C TYR A 137 -10.23 -21.51 1.63
N PHE A 138 -10.74 -20.41 2.16
CA PHE A 138 -10.40 -19.07 1.67
C PHE A 138 -9.11 -18.59 2.32
N PHE A 139 -8.03 -18.51 1.55
CA PHE A 139 -6.78 -17.94 2.00
C PHE A 139 -6.83 -16.42 1.86
N LYS A 140 -7.14 -15.72 2.96
CA LYS A 140 -7.21 -14.26 3.02
C LYS A 140 -5.82 -13.62 3.05
N TYR A 141 -4.95 -13.96 2.11
CA TYR A 141 -3.58 -13.43 2.00
C TYR A 141 -3.53 -11.91 1.75
N TYR A 142 -4.65 -11.34 1.31
CA TYR A 142 -4.79 -9.92 1.07
C TYR A 142 -5.01 -9.11 2.36
N ARG A 143 -4.93 -9.75 3.54
CA ARG A 143 -4.77 -9.09 4.83
C ARG A 143 -3.29 -9.05 5.20
N PRO A 144 -2.72 -7.89 5.55
CA PRO A 144 -1.34 -7.77 5.99
C PRO A 144 -0.89 -8.81 7.03
N GLU A 145 -1.70 -9.06 8.06
CA GLU A 145 -1.36 -10.03 9.10
C GLU A 145 -1.13 -11.44 8.54
N HIS A 146 -2.02 -11.89 7.63
CA HIS A 146 -1.89 -13.20 7.00
C HIS A 146 -0.74 -13.22 6.00
N LEU A 147 -0.60 -12.17 5.17
CA LEU A 147 0.48 -12.07 4.20
C LEU A 147 1.84 -12.21 4.88
N ASN A 148 2.09 -11.37 5.89
CA ASN A 148 3.37 -11.29 6.59
C ASN A 148 3.67 -12.58 7.35
N THR A 149 2.65 -13.32 7.81
CA THR A 149 2.81 -14.62 8.48
C THR A 149 3.17 -15.73 7.50
N TYR A 150 2.49 -15.81 6.36
CA TYR A 150 2.55 -17.00 5.49
C TYR A 150 3.55 -16.86 4.34
N LEU A 151 3.73 -15.67 3.77
CA LEU A 151 4.60 -15.50 2.62
C LEU A 151 6.07 -15.90 2.90
N PRO A 152 6.67 -15.60 4.08
CA PRO A 152 8.04 -16.02 4.38
C PRO A 152 8.25 -17.54 4.48
N VAL A 153 7.19 -18.31 4.74
CA VAL A 153 7.26 -19.77 4.92
C VAL A 153 6.83 -20.56 3.69
N PHE A 154 6.46 -19.88 2.60
CA PHE A 154 6.17 -20.54 1.33
C PHE A 154 7.42 -21.24 0.78
N GLU A 155 7.21 -22.40 0.18
CA GLU A 155 8.25 -23.08 -0.60
C GLU A 155 8.68 -22.23 -1.80
N GLU A 156 9.91 -22.42 -2.28
CA GLU A 156 10.47 -21.64 -3.38
C GLU A 156 9.58 -21.63 -4.64
N LYS A 157 8.98 -22.77 -4.99
CA LYS A 157 8.06 -22.88 -6.13
C LYS A 157 6.73 -22.16 -5.88
N GLN A 158 6.23 -22.17 -4.65
CA GLN A 158 5.02 -21.44 -4.28
C GLN A 158 5.27 -19.93 -4.35
N LEU A 159 6.40 -19.46 -3.80
CA LEU A 159 6.84 -18.07 -3.92
C LEU A 159 7.00 -17.63 -5.37
N GLU A 160 7.67 -18.42 -6.19
CA GLU A 160 7.85 -18.14 -7.62
C GLU A 160 6.50 -18.02 -8.33
N SER A 161 5.57 -18.93 -8.04
CA SER A 161 4.23 -18.91 -8.63
C SER A 161 3.41 -17.70 -8.17
N PHE A 162 3.47 -17.37 -6.87
CA PHE A 162 2.72 -16.28 -6.24
C PHE A 162 3.20 -14.91 -6.73
N MET A 163 4.51 -14.67 -6.66
CA MET A 163 5.15 -13.40 -7.01
C MET A 163 5.32 -13.19 -8.52
N ARG A 164 4.82 -14.08 -9.38
CA ARG A 164 5.02 -13.96 -10.84
C ARG A 164 4.39 -12.66 -11.38
N GLY A 165 5.24 -11.78 -11.91
CA GLY A 165 4.85 -10.47 -12.43
C GLY A 165 4.68 -9.38 -11.37
N ILE A 166 4.99 -9.69 -10.11
CA ILE A 166 4.93 -8.80 -8.96
C ILE A 166 6.36 -8.48 -8.52
N THR A 167 6.67 -7.20 -8.44
CA THR A 167 7.99 -6.70 -8.02
C THR A 167 8.10 -6.71 -6.50
N ALA A 168 7.05 -6.24 -5.82
CA ALA A 168 6.98 -6.21 -4.37
C ALA A 168 5.53 -6.25 -3.87
N ILE A 169 5.33 -6.75 -2.65
CA ILE A 169 4.08 -6.65 -1.90
C ILE A 169 4.41 -6.09 -0.52
N TYR A 170 3.57 -5.20 -0.02
CA TYR A 170 3.76 -4.50 1.23
C TYR A 170 2.58 -4.78 2.16
N GLY A 171 2.88 -5.24 3.37
CA GLY A 171 1.91 -5.38 4.45
C GLY A 171 2.34 -4.52 5.64
N GLU A 172 1.42 -3.79 6.24
CA GLU A 172 1.67 -3.12 7.52
C GLU A 172 2.13 -4.14 8.59
N ASP A 173 3.00 -3.70 9.49
CA ASP A 173 3.40 -4.49 10.66
C ASP A 173 2.33 -4.34 11.75
N ARG A 174 1.75 -5.47 12.18
CA ARG A 174 0.70 -5.49 13.20
C ARG A 174 1.20 -4.97 14.55
N GLU A 175 2.46 -5.24 14.87
CA GLU A 175 3.03 -4.90 16.17
C GLU A 175 3.53 -3.45 16.22
N ASP A 176 3.80 -2.85 15.06
CA ASP A 176 4.32 -1.49 14.93
C ASP A 176 3.77 -0.81 13.67
N PRO A 177 2.72 0.04 13.79
CA PRO A 177 2.08 0.69 12.63
C PRO A 177 3.00 1.70 11.93
N THR A 178 4.16 2.02 12.51
CA THR A 178 5.19 2.86 11.89
C THR A 178 6.06 2.08 10.92
N ARG A 179 5.85 0.76 10.78
CA ARG A 179 6.61 -0.13 9.91
C ARG A 179 5.74 -0.75 8.84
N VAL A 180 6.34 -0.90 7.66
CA VAL A 180 5.80 -1.70 6.57
C VAL A 180 6.77 -2.81 6.23
N ILE A 181 6.27 -4.03 6.09
CA ILE A 181 7.04 -5.19 5.66
C ILE A 181 6.95 -5.27 4.14
N ARG A 182 8.10 -5.13 3.47
CA ARG A 182 8.21 -5.29 2.02
C ARG A 182 8.66 -6.71 1.72
N HIS A 183 7.85 -7.44 0.98
CA HIS A 183 8.18 -8.74 0.42
C HIS A 183 8.54 -8.59 -1.06
N SER A 184 9.73 -9.03 -1.46
CA SER A 184 10.23 -8.89 -2.82
C SER A 184 11.06 -10.11 -3.26
N ARG A 185 11.38 -10.17 -4.55
CA ARG A 185 12.37 -11.12 -5.07
C ARG A 185 13.54 -10.35 -5.67
N THR A 186 14.75 -10.76 -5.32
CA THR A 186 15.97 -10.27 -5.97
C THR A 186 16.02 -10.70 -7.44
N ALA A 187 16.87 -10.05 -8.24
CA ALA A 187 17.11 -10.43 -9.63
C ALA A 187 17.57 -11.91 -9.81
N ARG A 188 18.11 -12.53 -8.74
CA ARG A 188 18.49 -13.96 -8.73
C ARG A 188 17.35 -14.88 -8.27
N GLY A 189 16.13 -14.37 -8.14
CA GLY A 189 14.95 -15.13 -7.73
C GLY A 189 14.82 -15.40 -6.24
N ARG A 190 15.83 -15.05 -5.42
CA ARG A 190 15.77 -15.21 -3.96
C ARG A 190 14.76 -14.25 -3.35
N TYR A 191 13.89 -14.78 -2.52
CA TYR A 191 12.96 -14.00 -1.69
C TYR A 191 13.70 -13.17 -0.66
N ASN A 192 13.18 -11.98 -0.39
CA ASN A 192 13.64 -11.08 0.65
C ASN A 192 12.43 -10.41 1.30
N ASP A 193 12.41 -10.36 2.62
CA ASP A 193 11.58 -9.46 3.38
C ASP A 193 12.43 -8.43 4.12
N ASP A 194 11.96 -7.20 4.15
CA ASP A 194 12.58 -6.12 4.91
C ASP A 194 11.53 -5.21 5.52
N ALA A 195 11.78 -4.81 6.76
CA ALA A 195 10.90 -3.88 7.46
C ALA A 195 11.41 -2.45 7.28
N ILE A 196 10.57 -1.58 6.76
CA ILE A 196 10.89 -0.18 6.50
C ILE A 196 10.24 0.67 7.59
N ASN A 197 11.04 1.51 8.26
CA ASN A 197 10.52 2.50 9.20
C ASN A 197 9.99 3.72 8.43
N LEU A 198 8.67 3.91 8.46
CA LEU A 198 7.98 4.95 7.71
C LEU A 198 8.28 6.34 8.25
N ILE A 199 8.42 6.50 9.57
CA ILE A 199 8.77 7.80 10.17
C ILE A 199 10.17 8.21 9.72
N GLU A 200 11.15 7.31 9.79
CA GLU A 200 12.51 7.60 9.33
C GLU A 200 12.56 7.90 7.84
N ARG A 201 11.79 7.16 7.04
CA ARG A 201 11.68 7.41 5.60
C ARG A 201 11.01 8.75 5.28
N GLY A 202 10.02 9.16 6.07
CA GLY A 202 9.25 10.39 5.83
C GLY A 202 9.88 11.67 6.36
N LYS A 203 10.73 11.59 7.40
CA LYS A 203 11.40 12.75 8.01
C LYS A 203 12.05 13.73 7.02
N PRO A 204 12.77 13.28 5.97
CA PRO A 204 13.36 14.19 4.98
C PRO A 204 12.35 15.01 4.18
N PHE A 205 11.09 14.58 4.13
CA PHE A 205 10.02 15.20 3.34
C PHE A 205 9.10 16.10 4.18
N MET A 206 9.24 16.09 5.50
CA MET A 206 8.48 17.00 6.36
C MET A 206 8.85 18.45 6.10
N ILE A 207 7.86 19.32 6.03
CA ILE A 207 8.09 20.76 6.02
C ILE A 207 8.65 21.16 7.38
N GLN A 208 9.92 21.55 7.41
CA GLN A 208 10.53 22.07 8.63
C GLN A 208 10.03 23.51 8.85
N PRO A 209 9.49 23.86 10.03
CA PRO A 209 9.27 25.25 10.36
C PRO A 209 10.62 25.98 10.29
N PRO A 210 10.65 27.25 9.83
CA PRO A 210 11.88 28.03 9.77
C PRO A 210 12.53 28.07 11.16
N THR A 211 13.84 27.86 11.22
CA THR A 211 14.58 27.94 12.48
C THR A 211 14.51 29.36 13.03
N GLU A 212 14.79 29.56 14.34
CA GLU A 212 14.93 30.92 14.90
C GLU A 212 15.94 31.76 14.12
N ALA A 213 16.98 31.12 13.56
CA ALA A 213 17.96 31.77 12.69
C ALA A 213 17.37 32.15 11.32
N ASP A 214 16.55 31.31 10.71
CA ASP A 214 15.85 31.62 9.45
C ASP A 214 14.85 32.75 9.65
N VAL A 215 14.10 32.74 10.76
CA VAL A 215 13.18 33.83 11.12
C VAL A 215 13.95 35.13 11.37
N ALA A 216 15.07 35.08 12.10
CA ALA A 216 15.90 36.25 12.35
C ALA A 216 16.51 36.83 11.05
N ALA A 217 16.95 35.97 10.13
CA ALA A 217 17.47 36.39 8.83
C ALA A 217 16.38 37.03 7.95
N ILE A 218 15.16 36.48 7.95
CA ILE A 218 14.01 37.07 7.26
C ILE A 218 13.68 38.45 7.85
N LEU A 219 13.60 38.57 9.18
CA LEU A 219 13.30 39.85 9.83
C LEU A 219 14.37 40.92 9.54
N ALA A 220 15.66 40.55 9.59
CA ALA A 220 16.76 41.46 9.25
C ALA A 220 16.69 41.94 7.79
N SER A 221 16.31 41.06 6.85
CA SER A 221 16.16 41.43 5.43
C SER A 221 15.00 42.39 5.15
N VAL A 222 13.98 42.42 6.03
CA VAL A 222 12.85 43.35 5.94
C VAL A 222 13.22 44.72 6.53
N GLU A 223 14.07 44.76 7.55
CA GLU A 223 14.56 46.01 8.17
C GLU A 223 15.60 46.73 7.31
N GLU A 224 16.44 46.02 6.53
CA GLU A 224 17.41 46.62 5.61
C GLU A 224 16.78 47.13 4.30
N GLY A 225 15.55 46.70 3.99
CA GLY A 225 14.78 47.11 2.81
C GLY A 225 13.83 48.29 3.02
N ALA A 226 13.72 48.81 4.24
CA ALA A 226 12.85 49.93 4.64
C ALA A 226 13.65 51.22 4.89
#